data_AF-A0A1A5PB79-F1
#
_entry.id   AF-A0A1A5PB79-F1
#
_cell.length_a   1.000
_cell.length_b   1.000
_cell.length_c   1.000
_cell.angle_alpha   90.00
_cell.angle_beta   90.00
_cell.angle_gamma   90.00
#
_symmetry.space_group_name_H-M   'P 1'
#
loop_
_entity.id
_entity.type
_entity.pdbx_description
1 polymer ?
#
loop_
_entity_poly.entity_id
_entity_poly.type
_entity_poly.pdbx_seq_one_letter_code
_entity_poly.pdbx_strand_id
1 'polypeptide(L)'
;MDFENITRPLTDDEAKAEAERIIARAYQPEMPPVRHIPTSFRDDTPLPAYGDTPPVHQDDKRIVPAWAAGIAVASIGVGAGITGIGCGAWLVLQGLASVTLYGVLMVTLPFAGVAMVATAIGGAFSKARRSVSKTVYEGPVTQNTQINNTSNQRGMFSRTRNDVR
;
A
#
# COMPACT_ATOMS: atom_id res chain seq x y z
N MET A 1 -42.65 21.42 -46.29
CA MET A 1 -41.51 20.80 -46.97
C MET A 1 -42.12 19.62 -47.71
N ASP A 2 -42.49 19.83 -48.96
CA ASP A 2 -43.13 18.81 -49.77
C ASP A 2 -42.00 17.98 -50.41
N PHE A 3 -41.82 16.77 -49.89
CA PHE A 3 -40.89 15.80 -50.47
C PHE A 3 -41.66 15.08 -51.57
N GLU A 4 -41.37 15.37 -52.83
CA GLU A 4 -41.87 14.56 -53.94
C GLU A 4 -41.36 13.13 -53.76
N ASN A 5 -42.27 12.23 -53.46
CA ASN A 5 -41.96 10.84 -53.21
C ASN A 5 -41.65 10.18 -54.56
N ILE A 6 -40.37 9.89 -54.79
CA ILE A 6 -39.91 9.39 -56.08
C ILE A 6 -40.40 7.94 -56.24
N THR A 7 -41.39 7.73 -57.10
CA THR A 7 -42.08 6.44 -57.30
C THR A 7 -41.48 5.59 -58.43
N ARG A 8 -40.43 6.07 -59.10
CA ARG A 8 -39.70 5.33 -60.15
C ARG A 8 -38.19 5.33 -59.85
N PRO A 9 -37.44 4.28 -60.25
CA PRO A 9 -35.99 4.30 -60.14
C PRO A 9 -35.41 5.46 -60.99
N LEU A 10 -34.57 6.27 -60.36
CA LEU A 10 -33.86 7.37 -61.02
C LEU A 10 -32.79 6.81 -61.96
N THR A 11 -32.57 7.52 -63.07
CA THR A 11 -31.40 7.23 -63.93
C THR A 11 -30.12 7.73 -63.25
N ASP A 12 -28.97 7.13 -63.57
CA ASP A 12 -27.69 7.43 -62.89
C ASP A 12 -27.32 8.92 -62.96
N ASP A 13 -27.63 9.59 -64.09
CA ASP A 13 -27.36 11.02 -64.28
C ASP A 13 -28.27 11.91 -63.41
N GLU A 14 -29.56 11.58 -63.34
CA GLU A 14 -30.51 12.27 -62.47
C GLU A 14 -30.14 12.05 -60.99
N ALA A 15 -29.66 10.84 -60.63
CA ALA A 15 -29.30 10.48 -59.25
C ALA A 15 -28.08 11.26 -58.80
N LYS A 16 -27.10 11.43 -59.70
CA LYS A 16 -25.93 12.25 -59.47
C LYS A 16 -26.31 13.73 -59.28
N ALA A 17 -27.20 14.27 -60.11
CA ALA A 17 -27.65 15.66 -59.98
C ALA A 17 -28.39 15.92 -58.66
N GLU A 18 -29.26 15.00 -58.23
CA GLU A 18 -29.97 15.15 -56.96
C GLU A 18 -29.04 14.94 -55.75
N ALA A 19 -28.06 14.03 -55.85
CA ALA A 19 -27.03 13.87 -54.84
C ALA A 19 -26.17 15.13 -54.68
N GLU A 20 -25.74 15.76 -55.78
CA GLU A 20 -25.01 17.03 -55.76
C GLU A 20 -25.85 18.15 -55.13
N ARG A 21 -27.15 18.22 -55.44
CA ARG A 21 -28.08 19.19 -54.83
C ARG A 21 -28.23 18.97 -53.32
N ILE A 22 -28.37 17.73 -52.87
CA ILE A 22 -28.49 17.39 -51.44
C ILE A 22 -27.20 17.77 -50.69
N ILE A 23 -26.04 17.41 -51.25
CA ILE A 23 -24.73 17.73 -50.66
C ILE A 23 -24.54 19.26 -50.61
N ALA A 24 -24.76 19.97 -51.71
CA ALA A 24 -24.62 21.42 -51.76
C ALA A 24 -25.52 22.12 -50.73
N ARG A 25 -26.75 21.60 -50.51
CA ARG A 25 -27.67 22.12 -49.50
C ARG A 25 -27.20 21.82 -48.07
N ALA A 26 -26.67 20.63 -47.81
CA ALA A 26 -26.17 20.24 -46.49
C ALA A 26 -24.93 21.03 -46.05
N TYR A 27 -24.15 21.54 -47.01
CA TYR A 27 -22.96 22.36 -46.76
C TYR A 27 -23.18 23.87 -46.97
N GLN A 28 -24.43 24.34 -47.08
CA GLN A 28 -24.73 25.77 -47.12
C GLN A 28 -24.36 26.45 -45.79
N PRO A 29 -23.66 27.59 -45.82
CA PRO A 29 -23.21 28.29 -44.61
C PRO A 29 -24.36 28.86 -43.75
N GLU A 30 -25.59 28.91 -44.27
CA GLU A 30 -26.79 29.34 -43.53
C GLU A 30 -27.47 28.20 -42.75
N MET A 31 -26.95 26.97 -42.82
CA MET A 31 -27.46 25.87 -42.02
C MET A 31 -27.02 26.09 -40.56
N PRO A 32 -27.94 26.00 -39.56
CA PRO A 32 -27.59 26.20 -38.17
C PRO A 32 -26.37 25.35 -37.83
N PRO A 33 -25.33 25.90 -37.18
CA PRO A 33 -24.12 25.15 -36.88
C PRO A 33 -24.54 23.86 -36.18
N VAL A 34 -24.05 22.74 -36.71
CA VAL A 34 -24.26 21.40 -36.12
C VAL A 34 -24.05 21.55 -34.63
N ARG A 35 -25.14 21.44 -33.86
CA ARG A 35 -25.07 21.60 -32.41
C ARG A 35 -24.15 20.49 -31.93
N HIS A 36 -22.89 20.82 -31.65
CA HIS A 36 -22.00 19.96 -30.92
C HIS A 36 -22.68 19.73 -29.58
N ILE A 37 -23.40 18.62 -29.44
CA ILE A 37 -23.91 18.18 -28.16
C ILE A 37 -22.64 17.92 -27.35
N PRO A 38 -22.35 18.71 -26.29
CA PRO A 38 -21.17 18.47 -25.49
C PRO A 38 -21.31 17.06 -24.90
N THR A 39 -20.47 16.13 -25.34
CA THR A 39 -20.46 14.74 -24.84
C THR A 39 -19.91 14.63 -23.42
N SER A 40 -19.42 15.75 -22.87
CA SER A 40 -18.94 15.86 -21.50
C SER A 40 -19.41 17.18 -20.89
N PHE A 41 -20.13 17.08 -19.78
CA PHE A 41 -20.39 18.20 -18.87
C PHE A 41 -19.51 17.98 -17.64
N ARG A 42 -18.62 18.94 -17.34
CA ARG A 42 -17.93 18.99 -16.05
C ARG A 42 -18.66 19.99 -15.18
N ASP A 43 -19.10 19.52 -14.01
CA ASP A 43 -19.66 20.37 -12.98
C ASP A 43 -18.52 20.93 -12.14
N ASP A 44 -18.29 22.24 -12.25
CA ASP A 44 -17.28 22.96 -11.47
C ASP A 44 -17.85 23.55 -10.18
N THR A 45 -19.09 23.19 -9.79
CA THR A 45 -19.66 23.65 -8.53
C THR A 45 -18.82 23.15 -7.34
N PRO A 46 -18.52 24.04 -6.37
CA PRO A 46 -17.76 23.64 -5.20
C PRO A 46 -18.55 22.61 -4.40
N LEU A 47 -17.95 21.43 -4.20
CA LEU A 47 -18.54 20.37 -3.42
C LEU A 47 -18.76 20.85 -1.97
N PRO A 48 -19.93 20.59 -1.36
CA PRO A 48 -20.14 20.89 0.05
C PRO A 48 -19.19 20.03 0.89
N ALA A 49 -18.74 20.58 2.03
CA ALA A 49 -17.82 19.87 2.94
C ALA A 49 -18.44 18.58 3.50
N TYR A 50 -19.77 18.54 3.61
CA TYR A 50 -20.53 17.38 4.06
C TYR A 50 -21.75 17.21 3.14
N GLY A 51 -22.01 15.97 2.71
CA GLY A 51 -23.24 15.63 1.99
C GLY A 51 -24.33 15.20 2.96
N ASP A 52 -25.59 15.40 2.57
CA ASP A 52 -26.77 14.94 3.32
C ASP A 52 -26.97 13.42 3.28
N THR A 53 -26.08 12.69 2.59
CA THR A 53 -26.11 11.23 2.58
C THR A 53 -25.83 10.70 3.98
N PRO A 54 -26.73 9.88 4.55
CA PRO A 54 -26.53 9.32 5.87
C PRO A 54 -25.25 8.48 5.90
N PRO A 55 -24.51 8.46 7.02
CA PRO A 55 -23.33 7.63 7.16
C PRO A 55 -23.65 6.17 6.83
N VAL A 56 -23.03 5.65 5.77
CA VAL A 56 -23.15 4.24 5.41
C VAL A 56 -22.26 3.44 6.35
N HIS A 57 -22.80 2.37 6.92
CA HIS A 57 -22.02 1.45 7.74
C HIS A 57 -20.89 0.85 6.90
N GLN A 58 -19.65 1.22 7.23
CA GLN A 58 -18.47 0.52 6.73
C GLN A 58 -18.18 -0.61 7.70
N ASP A 59 -18.27 -1.85 7.20
CA ASP A 59 -17.75 -3.00 7.93
C ASP A 59 -16.28 -2.73 8.25
N ASP A 60 -15.94 -2.64 9.53
CA ASP A 60 -14.60 -2.31 9.98
C ASP A 60 -13.68 -3.51 9.72
N LYS A 61 -13.05 -3.54 8.54
CA LYS A 61 -12.11 -4.61 8.14
C LYS A 61 -10.71 -4.37 8.67
N ARG A 62 -10.50 -3.39 9.54
CA ARG A 62 -9.21 -3.18 10.20
C ARG A 62 -9.01 -4.24 11.28
N ILE A 63 -8.76 -5.47 10.84
CA ILE A 63 -8.11 -6.49 11.64
C ILE A 63 -6.71 -5.96 11.91
N VAL A 64 -6.55 -5.18 12.98
CA VAL A 64 -5.25 -5.12 13.64
C VAL A 64 -4.97 -6.57 14.03
N PRO A 65 -3.91 -7.17 13.48
CA PRO A 65 -3.66 -8.58 13.70
C PRO A 65 -3.51 -8.80 15.21
N ALA A 66 -4.14 -9.84 15.75
CA ALA A 66 -4.30 -10.03 17.21
C ALA A 66 -2.97 -9.96 17.99
N TRP A 67 -1.83 -10.22 17.35
CA TRP A 67 -0.50 -10.03 17.92
C TRP A 67 -0.19 -8.57 18.28
N ALA A 68 -0.69 -7.59 17.54
CA ALA A 68 -0.50 -6.16 17.81
C ALA A 68 -1.24 -5.71 19.07
N ALA A 69 -2.46 -6.21 19.29
CA ALA A 69 -3.18 -6.02 20.55
C ALA A 69 -2.45 -6.71 21.72
N GLY A 70 -1.87 -7.90 21.47
CA GLY A 70 -1.07 -8.63 22.45
C GLY A 70 0.20 -7.89 22.92
N ILE A 71 0.89 -7.18 22.01
CA ILE A 71 2.09 -6.41 22.36
C ILE A 71 1.77 -5.24 23.28
N ALA A 72 0.65 -4.54 23.06
CA ALA A 72 0.25 -3.42 23.91
C ALA A 72 -0.03 -3.87 25.36
N VAL A 73 -0.70 -5.01 25.54
CA VAL A 73 -0.96 -5.57 26.87
C VAL A 73 0.34 -6.07 27.51
N ALA A 74 1.21 -6.72 26.75
CA ALA A 74 2.50 -7.18 27.23
C ALA A 74 3.40 -6.03 27.67
N SER A 75 3.46 -4.92 26.93
CA SER A 75 4.31 -3.78 27.28
C SER A 75 3.83 -3.05 28.54
N ILE A 76 2.51 -2.93 28.74
CA ILE A 76 1.92 -2.40 29.98
C ILE A 76 2.27 -3.30 31.17
N GLY A 77 2.12 -4.62 31.02
CA GLY A 77 2.47 -5.58 32.07
C GLY A 77 3.95 -5.54 32.47
N VAL A 78 4.84 -5.44 31.48
CA VAL A 78 6.29 -5.30 31.71
C VAL A 78 6.62 -3.97 32.41
N GLY A 79 6.02 -2.86 31.96
CA GLY A 79 6.22 -1.55 32.57
C GLY A 79 5.78 -1.52 34.03
N ALA A 80 4.55 -1.96 34.32
CA ALA A 80 4.03 -2.02 35.69
C ALA A 80 4.85 -2.96 36.59
N GLY A 81 5.31 -4.10 36.04
CA GLY A 81 6.16 -5.05 36.76
C GLY A 81 7.51 -4.46 37.15
N ILE A 82 8.20 -3.78 36.22
CA ILE A 82 9.50 -3.17 36.49
C ILE A 82 9.37 -2.04 37.53
N THR A 83 8.34 -1.20 37.42
CA THR A 83 8.11 -0.13 38.41
C THR A 83 7.83 -0.70 39.80
N GLY A 84 7.00 -1.74 39.92
CA GLY A 84 6.72 -2.41 41.19
C GLY A 84 7.97 -3.02 41.83
N ILE A 85 8.77 -3.73 41.04
CA ILE A 85 10.04 -4.33 41.50
C ILE A 85 11.03 -3.24 41.92
N GLY A 86 11.17 -2.17 41.13
CA GLY A 86 12.07 -1.06 41.44
C GLY A 86 11.71 -0.34 42.74
N CYS A 87 10.42 -0.11 42.97
CA CYS A 87 9.93 0.49 44.22
C CYS A 87 10.18 -0.43 45.43
N GLY A 88 9.90 -1.73 45.29
CA GLY A 88 10.18 -2.72 46.33
C GLY A 88 11.67 -2.82 46.66
N ALA A 89 12.53 -2.84 45.64
CA ALA A 89 13.98 -2.85 45.83
C ALA A 89 14.46 -1.59 46.56
N TRP A 90 13.96 -0.41 46.17
CA TRP A 90 14.31 0.84 46.84
C TRP A 90 13.96 0.83 48.33
N LEU A 91 12.77 0.36 48.70
CA LEU A 91 12.35 0.22 50.11
C LEU A 91 13.23 -0.78 50.88
N VAL A 92 13.60 -1.91 50.26
CA VAL A 92 14.51 -2.90 50.85
C VAL A 92 15.90 -2.31 51.05
N LEU A 93 16.47 -1.63 50.05
CA LEU A 93 17.77 -0.97 50.16
C LEU A 93 17.77 0.13 51.22
N GLN A 94 16.68 0.90 51.34
CA GLN A 94 16.53 1.91 52.37
C GLN A 94 16.43 1.29 53.77
N GLY A 95 15.73 0.17 53.91
CA GLY A 95 15.69 -0.63 55.14
C GLY A 95 17.06 -1.22 55.50
N LEU A 96 17.80 -1.74 54.53
CA LEU A 96 19.14 -2.30 54.73
C LEU A 96 20.19 -1.23 55.03
N ALA A 97 20.06 -0.02 54.46
CA ALA A 97 20.92 1.11 54.78
C ALA A 97 20.77 1.57 56.24
N SER A 98 19.66 1.20 56.91
CA SER A 98 19.45 1.45 58.34
C SER A 98 20.04 0.37 59.26
N VAL A 99 20.60 -0.72 58.69
CA VAL A 99 21.18 -1.85 59.43
C VAL A 99 22.64 -2.04 59.02
N THR A 100 23.50 -2.34 60.00
CA THR A 100 24.97 -2.48 59.83
C THR A 100 25.40 -3.40 58.67
N LEU A 101 26.63 -3.20 58.17
CA LEU A 101 27.27 -3.87 57.02
C LEU A 101 27.03 -5.40 56.91
N TYR A 102 26.93 -6.11 58.04
CA TYR A 102 26.62 -7.54 58.09
C TYR A 102 25.21 -7.89 57.61
N GLY A 103 24.21 -7.03 57.87
CA GLY A 103 22.84 -7.18 57.37
C GLY A 103 22.77 -7.02 55.85
N VAL A 104 23.55 -6.10 55.29
CA VAL A 104 23.66 -5.89 53.83
C VAL A 104 24.24 -7.15 53.16
N LEU A 105 25.31 -7.74 53.71
CA LEU A 105 25.92 -8.96 53.16
C LEU A 105 25.01 -10.18 53.21
N MET A 106 24.30 -10.38 54.32
CA MET A 106 23.38 -11.52 54.47
C MET A 106 22.16 -11.43 53.55
N VAL A 107 21.73 -10.22 53.19
CA VAL A 107 20.58 -10.02 52.31
C VAL A 107 20.98 -9.98 50.83
N THR A 108 22.13 -9.41 50.48
CA THR A 108 22.57 -9.29 49.08
C THR A 108 23.03 -10.61 48.45
N LEU A 109 23.66 -11.50 49.23
CA LEU A 109 24.12 -12.82 48.75
C LEU A 109 23.01 -13.68 48.14
N PRO A 110 21.84 -13.89 48.79
CA PRO A 110 20.76 -14.65 48.19
C PRO A 110 20.17 -13.96 46.95
N PHE A 111 20.06 -12.63 46.92
CA PHE A 111 19.61 -11.91 45.72
C PHE A 111 20.58 -12.04 44.54
N ALA A 112 21.90 -11.99 44.79
CA ALA A 112 22.91 -12.22 43.76
C ALA A 112 22.85 -13.64 43.20
N GLY A 113 22.61 -14.64 44.06
CA GLY A 113 22.38 -16.02 43.65
C GLY A 113 21.16 -16.16 42.74
N VAL A 114 20.02 -15.57 43.14
CA VAL A 114 18.78 -15.60 42.34
C VAL A 114 18.97 -14.88 41.01
N ALA A 115 19.65 -13.73 41.00
CA ALA A 115 19.95 -12.99 39.77
C ALA A 115 20.82 -13.79 38.79
N MET A 116 21.82 -14.51 39.29
CA MET A 116 22.64 -15.40 38.47
C MET A 116 21.81 -16.54 37.86
N VAL A 117 20.94 -17.18 38.65
CA VAL A 117 20.08 -18.27 38.17
C VAL A 117 19.09 -17.76 37.12
N ALA A 118 18.45 -16.62 37.37
CA ALA A 118 17.52 -16.00 36.41
C ALA A 118 18.23 -15.64 35.08
N THR A 119 19.45 -15.12 35.16
CA THR A 119 20.27 -14.78 33.98
C THR A 119 20.66 -16.04 33.21
N ALA A 120 21.03 -17.12 33.90
CA ALA A 120 21.36 -18.40 33.27
C ALA A 120 20.15 -19.00 32.54
N ILE A 121 18.96 -18.97 33.16
CA ILE A 121 17.71 -19.45 32.56
C ILE A 121 17.34 -18.58 31.34
N GLY A 122 17.38 -17.25 31.46
CA GLY A 122 17.09 -16.34 30.36
C GLY A 122 18.05 -16.51 29.17
N GLY A 123 19.34 -16.71 29.46
CA GLY A 123 20.36 -17.00 28.45
C GLY A 123 20.11 -18.34 27.73
N ALA A 124 19.74 -19.38 28.49
CA ALA A 124 19.38 -20.68 27.91
C ALA A 124 18.12 -20.58 27.04
N PHE A 125 17.09 -19.88 27.50
CA PHE A 125 15.84 -19.70 26.74
C PHE A 125 16.04 -18.86 25.48
N SER A 126 16.84 -17.80 25.57
CA SER A 126 17.24 -16.96 24.42
C SER A 126 17.98 -17.78 23.36
N LYS A 127 18.90 -18.66 23.80
CA LYS A 127 19.64 -19.54 22.89
C LYS A 127 18.75 -20.62 22.28
N ALA A 128 17.79 -21.16 23.03
CA ALA A 128 16.83 -22.14 22.54
C ALA A 128 15.81 -21.53 21.56
N ARG A 129 15.39 -20.27 21.77
CA ARG A 129 14.49 -19.54 20.86
C ARG A 129 15.17 -18.95 19.63
N ARG A 130 16.50 -19.05 19.52
CA ARG A 130 17.24 -18.56 18.35
C ARG A 130 16.99 -19.50 17.16
N SER A 131 15.80 -19.43 16.58
CA SER A 131 15.50 -20.03 15.29
C SER A 131 16.30 -19.27 14.23
N VAL A 132 17.29 -19.91 13.63
CA VAL A 132 17.86 -19.43 12.37
C VAL A 132 16.73 -19.48 11.35
N SER A 133 16.17 -18.33 10.99
CA SER A 133 15.13 -18.25 9.95
C SER A 133 15.76 -18.65 8.62
N LYS A 134 15.71 -19.94 8.30
CA LYS A 134 16.05 -20.43 6.98
C LYS A 134 14.82 -20.14 6.12
N THR A 135 14.71 -18.91 5.61
CA THR A 135 13.67 -18.56 4.64
C THR A 135 13.99 -19.31 3.35
N VAL A 136 13.45 -20.51 3.21
CA VAL A 136 13.52 -21.29 1.98
C VAL A 136 12.44 -20.74 1.06
N TYR A 137 12.86 -19.95 0.08
CA TYR A 137 11.97 -19.50 -0.99
C TYR A 137 11.81 -20.66 -1.99
N GLU A 138 10.67 -21.35 -1.94
CA GLU A 138 10.29 -22.42 -2.89
C GLU A 138 9.53 -21.85 -4.12
N GLY A 139 9.95 -20.68 -4.59
CA GLY A 139 9.44 -20.12 -5.85
C GLY A 139 10.37 -20.48 -7.00
N PRO A 140 9.87 -20.84 -8.20
CA PRO A 140 10.73 -20.89 -9.37
C PRO A 140 11.37 -19.52 -9.58
N VAL A 141 12.69 -19.43 -9.44
CA VAL A 141 13.46 -18.20 -9.66
C VAL A 141 13.50 -17.94 -11.16
N THR A 142 12.51 -17.22 -11.68
CA THR A 142 12.53 -16.70 -13.05
C THR A 142 13.42 -15.47 -13.10
N GLN A 143 14.68 -15.64 -13.53
CA GLN A 143 15.55 -14.51 -13.86
C GLN A 143 15.10 -13.91 -15.19
N ASN A 144 14.34 -12.80 -15.13
CA ASN A 144 14.02 -12.01 -16.31
C ASN A 144 15.18 -11.05 -16.61
N THR A 145 16.20 -11.54 -17.33
CA THR A 145 17.27 -10.69 -17.84
C THR A 145 16.76 -9.92 -19.06
N GLN A 146 16.12 -8.77 -18.83
CA GLN A 146 15.79 -7.85 -19.92
C GLN A 146 17.03 -7.08 -20.38
N ILE A 147 17.56 -7.46 -21.54
CA ILE A 147 18.64 -6.74 -22.21
C ILE A 147 18.02 -5.67 -23.10
N ASN A 148 17.82 -4.47 -22.55
CA ASN A 148 17.45 -3.30 -23.35
C ASN A 148 18.70 -2.81 -24.12
N ASN A 149 18.91 -3.37 -25.30
CA ASN A 149 20.02 -3.00 -26.16
C ASN A 149 19.64 -1.75 -26.99
N THR A 150 19.84 -0.57 -26.42
CA THR A 150 19.76 0.68 -27.20
C THR A 150 21.05 0.89 -27.98
N SER A 151 21.15 0.20 -29.13
CA SER A 151 22.32 0.31 -30.00
C SER A 151 22.18 1.53 -30.92
N ASN A 152 22.85 2.63 -30.57
CA ASN A 152 23.10 3.77 -31.47
C ASN A 152 24.34 3.54 -32.35
N GLN A 153 24.55 2.31 -32.86
CA GLN A 153 25.70 2.04 -33.74
C GLN A 153 25.36 2.36 -35.20
N ARG A 154 25.83 3.51 -35.67
CA ARG A 154 25.88 3.87 -37.09
C ARG A 154 27.32 3.70 -37.57
N GLY A 155 27.63 2.58 -38.21
CA GLY A 155 28.94 2.32 -38.84
C GLY A 155 28.99 0.95 -39.53
N MET A 156 29.69 0.85 -40.67
CA MET A 156 29.64 -0.31 -41.59
C MET A 156 30.27 -1.61 -41.04
N PHE A 157 30.99 -1.56 -39.92
CA PHE A 157 31.61 -2.74 -39.30
C PHE A 157 31.44 -2.78 -37.77
N SER A 158 30.23 -2.53 -37.26
CA SER A 158 29.96 -2.77 -35.84
C SER A 158 29.45 -4.18 -35.58
N ARG A 159 29.90 -4.79 -34.49
CA ARG A 159 29.52 -6.15 -34.08
C ARG A 159 29.07 -6.09 -32.63
N THR A 160 27.79 -6.33 -32.39
CA THR A 160 27.22 -6.39 -31.04
C THR A 160 27.28 -7.83 -30.54
N ARG A 161 27.90 -8.06 -29.38
CA ARG A 161 27.87 -9.36 -28.67
C ARG A 161 27.19 -9.15 -27.34
N ASN A 162 26.09 -9.87 -27.12
CA ASN A 162 25.45 -9.99 -25.82
C ASN A 162 25.88 -11.34 -25.25
N ASP A 163 26.74 -11.33 -24.23
CA ASP A 163 27.05 -12.51 -23.44
C ASP A 163 26.12 -12.50 -22.22
N VAL A 164 25.37 -13.58 -22.05
CA VAL A 164 24.41 -13.75 -20.96
C VAL A 164 24.75 -15.10 -20.33
N ARG A 165 25.42 -15.05 -19.17
CA ARG A 165 25.74 -16.23 -18.37
C ARG A 165 24.88 -16.27 -17.12
#